data_AF-A0AAU0LXA0-F1
#
_entry.id   AF-A0AAU0LXA0-F1
#
_cell.length_a   1.000
_cell.length_b   1.000
_cell.length_c   1.000
_cell.angle_alpha   90.00
_cell.angle_beta   90.00
_cell.angle_gamma   90.00
#
_symmetry.space_group_name_H-M   'P 1'
#
loop_
_entity.id
_entity.type
_entity.pdbx_description
1 polymer ?
#
loop_
_entity_poly.entity_id
_entity_poly.type
_entity_poly.pdbx_seq_one_letter_code
_entity_poly.pdbx_strand_id
1 'polypeptide(L)'
;MIIEGQIINRPYSGEYDERIYDNTSSWNSQNWTYIKFTNDDYSEWCGVFRGLPKAVSISSIKNIILVLTSDYLYQLSINGDLVDLEEQSDYRNLTATPLGDFLLSDYYNVIRIINSIQHWEQISSPIEMDNIRFKTWNGPILEFTCDEFCNWDRHLNMSYNSETNKIEIKNEST
;
A
#
# COMPACT_ATOMS: atom_id res chain seq x y z
N MET A 1 15.28 -6.54 12.47
CA MET A 1 14.36 -5.58 11.82
C MET A 1 13.73 -6.24 10.60
N ILE A 2 12.47 -5.97 10.30
CA ILE A 2 11.79 -6.55 9.13
C ILE A 2 12.35 -5.91 7.86
N ILE A 3 12.74 -6.74 6.90
CA ILE A 3 13.31 -6.31 5.61
C ILE A 3 12.44 -6.70 4.41
N GLU A 4 11.55 -7.68 4.58
CA GLU A 4 10.65 -8.15 3.54
C GLU A 4 9.28 -8.50 4.14
N GLY A 5 8.23 -8.27 3.35
CA GLY A 5 6.86 -8.64 3.66
C GLY A 5 6.22 -9.22 2.42
N GLN A 6 5.71 -10.45 2.51
CA GLN A 6 5.09 -11.17 1.41
C GLN A 6 3.68 -11.61 1.79
N ILE A 7 2.69 -11.23 1.00
CA ILE A 7 1.33 -11.78 1.15
C ILE A 7 1.37 -13.25 0.75
N ILE A 8 0.91 -14.12 1.65
CA ILE A 8 0.88 -15.57 1.46
C ILE A 8 -0.54 -16.12 1.65
N ASN A 9 -0.76 -17.36 1.21
CA ASN A 9 -1.93 -18.11 1.63
C ASN A 9 -1.84 -18.42 3.14
N ARG A 10 -2.97 -18.78 3.73
CA ARG A 10 -3.02 -19.22 5.13
C ARG A 10 -1.98 -20.34 5.37
N PRO A 11 -1.03 -20.16 6.30
CA PRO A 11 -0.01 -21.16 6.59
C PRO A 11 -0.60 -22.36 7.34
N TYR A 12 0.17 -23.45 7.42
CA TYR A 12 -0.18 -24.57 8.29
C TYR A 12 0.00 -24.18 9.76
N SER A 13 -0.79 -24.79 10.64
CA SER A 13 -0.74 -24.52 12.08
C SER A 13 0.66 -24.84 12.63
N GLY A 14 1.30 -23.85 13.25
CA GLY A 14 2.65 -23.98 13.81
C GLY A 14 3.79 -23.89 12.79
N GLU A 15 3.51 -23.51 11.53
CA GLU A 15 4.54 -23.28 10.52
C GLU A 15 5.38 -22.03 10.83
N TYR A 16 4.75 -20.98 11.35
CA TYR A 16 5.39 -19.73 11.77
C TYR A 16 4.91 -19.32 13.16
N ASP A 17 5.73 -18.51 13.85
CA ASP A 17 5.22 -17.71 14.96
C ASP A 17 4.22 -16.68 14.41
N GLU A 18 3.01 -16.66 14.96
CA GLU A 18 1.92 -15.81 14.48
C GLU A 18 1.68 -14.62 15.40
N ARG A 19 1.50 -13.43 14.82
CA ARG A 19 1.01 -12.25 15.53
C ARG A 19 -0.29 -11.77 14.87
N ILE A 20 -1.35 -11.69 15.67
CA ILE A 20 -2.68 -11.32 15.20
C ILE A 20 -2.88 -9.82 15.42
N TYR A 21 -3.20 -9.12 14.34
CA TYR A 21 -3.60 -7.71 14.31
C TYR A 21 -5.10 -7.66 14.09
N ASP A 22 -5.83 -7.59 15.19
CA ASP A 22 -7.28 -7.49 15.19
C ASP A 22 -7.72 -6.24 15.93
N ASN A 23 -8.76 -5.60 15.41
CA ASN A 23 -9.40 -4.44 16.04
C ASN A 23 -10.88 -4.75 16.16
N THR A 24 -11.46 -4.55 17.35
CA THR A 24 -12.87 -4.94 17.57
C THR A 24 -13.79 -3.91 16.91
N SER A 25 -14.40 -4.28 15.78
CA SER A 25 -15.39 -3.45 15.08
C SER A 25 -16.55 -4.29 14.57
N SER A 26 -17.76 -3.72 14.60
CA SER A 26 -18.95 -4.36 14.03
C SER A 26 -18.93 -4.42 12.50
N TRP A 27 -18.01 -3.69 11.86
CA TRP A 27 -17.86 -3.63 10.41
C TRP A 27 -16.76 -4.54 9.86
N ASN A 28 -16.11 -5.33 10.72
CA ASN A 28 -15.09 -6.27 10.31
C ASN A 28 -15.67 -7.31 9.35
N SER A 29 -14.95 -7.55 8.26
CA SER A 29 -15.21 -8.70 7.42
C SER A 29 -14.81 -10.00 8.13
N GLN A 30 -15.29 -11.13 7.60
CA GLN A 30 -14.84 -12.45 8.06
C GLN A 30 -13.48 -12.85 7.44
N ASN A 31 -12.91 -11.99 6.61
CA ASN A 31 -11.68 -12.28 5.87
C ASN A 31 -10.44 -11.97 6.69
N TRP A 32 -9.37 -12.68 6.38
CA TRP A 32 -8.06 -12.52 6.99
C TRP A 32 -6.97 -12.54 5.94
N THR A 33 -5.97 -11.70 6.13
CA THR A 33 -4.76 -11.58 5.32
C THR A 33 -3.57 -12.10 6.11
N TYR A 34 -2.73 -12.90 5.45
CA TYR A 34 -1.53 -13.48 6.04
C TYR A 34 -0.32 -12.88 5.32
N ILE A 35 0.61 -12.31 6.09
CA ILE A 35 1.84 -11.74 5.57
C ILE A 35 3.00 -12.42 6.27
N LYS A 36 3.84 -13.07 5.49
CA LYS A 36 5.14 -13.55 5.97
C LYS A 36 6.10 -12.37 6.01
N PHE A 37 6.61 -12.07 7.19
CA PHE A 37 7.67 -11.09 7.38
C PHE A 37 9.00 -11.80 7.56
N THR A 38 10.02 -11.32 6.84
CA THR A 38 11.41 -11.78 6.98
C THR A 38 12.21 -10.69 7.67
N ASN A 39 12.87 -11.06 8.76
CA ASN A 39 13.78 -10.18 9.48
C ASN A 39 15.18 -10.17 8.82
N ASP A 40 15.99 -9.19 9.18
CA ASP A 40 17.40 -9.04 8.79
C ASP A 40 18.30 -10.22 9.20
N ASP A 41 17.93 -10.95 10.25
CA ASP A 41 18.57 -12.21 10.66
C ASP A 41 18.01 -13.45 9.92
N TYR A 42 17.16 -13.23 8.91
CA TYR A 42 16.44 -14.25 8.14
C TYR A 42 15.46 -15.10 8.94
N SER A 43 15.12 -14.72 10.18
CA SER A 43 13.98 -15.30 10.87
C SER A 43 12.68 -14.87 10.21
N GLU A 44 11.72 -15.81 10.11
CA GLU A 44 10.43 -15.60 9.49
C GLU A 44 9.32 -15.72 10.53
N TRP A 45 8.32 -14.85 10.43
CA TRP A 45 7.11 -14.93 11.24
C TRP A 45 5.90 -14.43 10.43
N CYS A 46 4.70 -14.75 10.88
CA CYS A 46 3.47 -14.47 10.16
C CYS A 46 2.62 -13.42 10.88
N GLY A 47 2.36 -12.30 10.20
CA GLY A 47 1.34 -11.34 10.62
C GLY A 47 -0.03 -11.72 10.06
N VAL A 48 -1.04 -11.73 10.93
CA VAL A 48 -2.42 -12.07 10.58
C VAL A 48 -3.30 -10.84 10.75
N PHE A 49 -3.85 -10.31 9.66
CA PHE A 49 -4.54 -9.03 9.60
C PHE A 49 -6.00 -9.19 9.18
N ARG A 50 -6.90 -8.38 9.73
CA ARG A 50 -8.32 -8.36 9.32
C ARG A 50 -8.48 -7.82 7.89
N GLY A 51 -9.32 -8.47 7.08
CA GLY A 51 -9.65 -8.08 5.70
C GLY A 51 -8.98 -8.93 4.61
N LEU A 52 -9.43 -8.77 3.36
CA LEU A 52 -8.82 -9.36 2.16
C LEU A 52 -7.50 -8.65 1.81
N PRO A 53 -6.51 -9.38 1.25
CA PRO A 53 -5.21 -8.80 0.94
C PRO A 53 -5.31 -7.79 -0.20
N LYS A 54 -4.70 -6.62 -0.02
CA LYS A 54 -4.46 -5.68 -1.13
C LYS A 54 -2.96 -5.50 -1.38
N ALA A 55 -2.20 -5.09 -0.38
CA ALA A 55 -0.77 -4.82 -0.54
C ALA A 55 -0.02 -4.73 0.80
N VAL A 56 1.30 -4.91 0.74
CA VAL A 56 2.23 -4.64 1.84
C VAL A 56 3.41 -3.85 1.29
N SER A 57 3.88 -2.86 2.03
CA SER A 57 5.04 -2.08 1.64
C SER A 57 5.87 -1.68 2.84
N ILE A 58 7.19 -1.67 2.66
CA ILE A 58 8.17 -1.46 3.72
C ILE A 58 9.07 -0.31 3.30
N SER A 59 9.27 0.64 4.22
CA SER A 59 10.28 1.69 4.10
C SER A 59 11.33 1.49 5.18
N SER A 60 12.49 0.94 4.80
CA SER A 60 13.64 0.82 5.69
C SER A 60 14.25 2.19 6.02
N ILE A 61 14.10 3.19 5.14
CA ILE A 61 14.54 4.57 5.38
C ILE A 61 13.75 5.20 6.54
N LYS A 62 12.44 4.95 6.59
CA LYS A 62 11.54 5.51 7.61
C LYS A 62 11.28 4.60 8.78
N ASN A 63 11.70 3.33 8.72
CA ASN A 63 11.37 2.28 9.68
C ASN A 63 9.85 2.08 9.87
N ILE A 64 9.10 2.17 8.77
CA ILE A 64 7.64 2.04 8.74
C ILE A 64 7.27 0.91 7.80
N ILE A 65 6.22 0.18 8.16
CA ILE A 65 5.56 -0.81 7.32
C ILE A 65 4.11 -0.40 7.18
N LEU A 66 3.60 -0.36 5.96
CA LEU A 66 2.18 -0.23 5.69
C LEU A 66 1.63 -1.56 5.19
N VAL A 67 0.54 -2.01 5.80
CA VAL A 67 -0.24 -3.17 5.37
C VAL A 67 -1.63 -2.67 4.98
N LEU A 68 -2.01 -2.91 3.73
CA LEU A 68 -3.32 -2.52 3.21
C LEU A 68 -4.17 -3.77 2.99
N THR A 69 -5.35 -3.79 3.62
CA THR A 69 -6.38 -4.82 3.43
C THR A 69 -7.70 -4.20 2.94
N SER A 70 -8.73 -5.02 2.74
CA SER A 70 -10.09 -4.50 2.48
C SER A 70 -10.67 -3.71 3.63
N ASP A 71 -10.23 -3.97 4.85
CA ASP A 71 -10.90 -3.46 6.05
C ASP A 71 -10.11 -2.29 6.66
N TYR A 72 -8.78 -2.32 6.54
CA TYR A 72 -7.89 -1.40 7.24
C TYR A 72 -6.62 -1.07 6.47
N LEU A 73 -6.06 0.10 6.78
CA LEU A 73 -4.65 0.43 6.56
C LEU A 73 -3.93 0.40 7.92
N TYR A 74 -3.02 -0.55 8.08
CA TYR A 74 -2.20 -0.68 9.29
C TYR A 74 -0.86 0.01 9.08
N GLN A 75 -0.44 0.80 10.06
CA GLN A 75 0.93 1.27 10.19
C GLN A 75 1.64 0.49 11.29
N LEU A 76 2.71 -0.21 10.93
CA LEU A 76 3.56 -0.92 11.88
C LEU A 76 4.94 -0.26 11.97
N SER A 77 5.59 -0.46 13.11
CA SER A 77 7.02 -0.22 13.25
C SER A 77 7.82 -1.25 12.44
N ILE A 78 9.11 -0.99 12.21
CA ILE A 78 10.01 -1.96 11.56
C ILE A 78 10.21 -3.27 12.35
N ASN A 79 9.71 -3.35 13.59
CA ASN A 79 9.69 -4.56 14.41
C ASN A 79 8.33 -5.27 14.42
N GLY A 80 7.36 -4.75 13.65
CA GLY A 80 6.01 -5.31 13.55
C GLY A 80 5.08 -4.87 14.67
N ASP A 81 5.41 -3.87 15.47
CA ASP A 81 4.49 -3.36 16.49
C ASP A 81 3.46 -2.44 15.83
N LEU A 82 2.19 -2.59 16.18
CA LEU A 82 1.13 -1.71 15.67
C LEU A 82 1.35 -0.29 16.20
N VAL A 83 1.53 0.66 15.28
CA VAL A 83 1.72 2.08 15.60
C VAL A 83 0.41 2.84 15.41
N ASP A 84 -0.29 2.58 14.31
CA ASP A 84 -1.53 3.28 13.97
C ASP A 84 -2.42 2.45 13.04
N LEU A 85 -3.69 2.81 12.97
CA LEU A 85 -4.72 2.10 12.21
C LEU A 85 -5.75 3.08 11.64
N GLU A 86 -6.04 2.95 10.34
CA GLU A 86 -7.14 3.65 9.68
C GLU A 86 -8.19 2.64 9.21
N GLU A 87 -9.45 2.84 9.60
CA GLU A 87 -10.57 1.96 9.24
C GLU A 87 -11.16 2.32 7.87
N GLN A 88 -11.74 1.32 7.20
CA GLN A 88 -12.57 1.49 6.00
C GLN A 88 -11.86 2.25 4.87
N SER A 89 -10.58 1.95 4.67
CA SER A 89 -9.81 2.65 3.65
C SER A 89 -10.23 2.18 2.24
N ASP A 90 -10.82 3.09 1.46
CA ASP A 90 -11.15 2.87 0.04
C ASP A 90 -9.89 2.76 -0.87
N TYR A 91 -8.69 2.77 -0.26
CA TYR A 91 -7.43 2.58 -0.96
C TYR A 91 -7.38 1.24 -1.68
N ARG A 92 -6.79 1.27 -2.87
CA ARG A 92 -6.64 0.14 -3.80
C ARG A 92 -5.19 -0.24 -4.02
N ASN A 93 -4.34 0.77 -4.11
CA ASN A 93 -2.92 0.60 -4.40
C ASN A 93 -2.09 1.12 -3.23
N LEU A 94 -0.95 0.48 -2.97
CA LEU A 94 0.04 0.90 -2.00
C LEU A 94 1.43 0.56 -2.54
N THR A 95 2.36 1.51 -2.46
CA THR A 95 3.78 1.26 -2.76
C THR A 95 4.68 2.22 -1.99
N ALA A 96 5.90 1.80 -1.66
CA ALA A 96 6.95 2.66 -1.13
C ALA A 96 7.72 3.29 -2.29
N THR A 97 8.02 4.57 -2.14
CA THR A 97 8.90 5.31 -3.05
C THR A 97 10.37 4.98 -2.75
N PRO A 98 11.29 5.17 -3.72
CA PRO A 98 12.72 5.07 -3.47
C PRO A 98 13.26 6.02 -2.38
N LEU A 99 12.54 7.10 -2.08
CA LEU A 99 12.88 8.06 -1.02
C LEU A 99 12.35 7.65 0.36
N GLY A 100 11.59 6.56 0.43
CA GLY A 100 11.07 5.99 1.67
C GLY A 100 9.68 6.46 2.09
N ASP A 101 9.07 7.40 1.37
CA ASP A 101 7.66 7.75 1.57
C ASP A 101 6.76 6.67 0.94
N PHE A 102 5.47 6.70 1.26
CA PHE A 102 4.49 5.78 0.67
C PHE A 102 3.53 6.53 -0.24
N LEU A 103 3.09 5.84 -1.29
CA LEU A 103 1.99 6.26 -2.12
C LEU A 103 0.83 5.29 -1.93
N LEU A 104 -0.34 5.87 -1.76
CA LEU A 104 -1.62 5.20 -1.83
C LEU A 104 -2.39 5.74 -3.03
N SER A 105 -3.34 4.96 -3.50
CA SER A 105 -4.43 5.54 -4.29
C SER A 105 -5.75 4.94 -3.86
N ASP A 106 -6.80 5.75 -3.89
CA ASP A 106 -8.17 5.26 -3.98
C ASP A 106 -8.50 5.05 -5.48
N TYR A 107 -9.76 5.18 -5.88
CA TYR A 107 -10.18 5.16 -7.29
C TYR A 107 -9.75 6.40 -8.09
N TYR A 108 -9.73 7.57 -7.46
CA TYR A 108 -9.69 8.89 -8.12
C TYR A 108 -8.44 9.71 -7.78
N ASN A 109 -7.80 9.45 -6.65
CA ASN A 109 -6.74 10.26 -6.07
C ASN A 109 -5.50 9.43 -5.76
N VAL A 110 -4.34 10.06 -5.93
CA VAL A 110 -3.06 9.55 -5.43
C VAL A 110 -2.67 10.37 -4.21
N ILE A 111 -2.33 9.68 -3.13
CA ILE A 111 -2.02 10.26 -1.82
C ILE A 111 -0.61 9.83 -1.42
N ARG A 112 0.15 10.75 -0.82
CA ARG A 112 1.48 10.48 -0.28
C ARG A 112 1.47 10.55 1.24
N ILE A 113 2.10 9.56 1.86
CA ILE A 113 2.33 9.47 3.31
C ILE A 113 3.83 9.53 3.57
N ILE A 114 4.26 10.48 4.40
CA ILE A 114 5.69 10.71 4.65
C ILE A 114 6.16 9.97 5.92
N ASN A 115 5.46 10.16 7.05
CA ASN A 115 5.88 9.61 8.35
C ASN A 115 4.74 8.94 9.14
N SER A 116 3.48 9.22 8.81
CA SER A 116 2.32 8.70 9.53
C SER A 116 1.10 8.68 8.63
N ILE A 117 0.27 7.64 8.73
CA ILE A 117 -0.99 7.53 8.00
C ILE A 117 -1.96 8.68 8.32
N GLN A 118 -1.83 9.33 9.49
CA GLN A 118 -2.61 10.52 9.86
C GLN A 118 -2.16 11.79 9.13
N HIS A 119 -0.97 11.79 8.53
CA HIS A 119 -0.37 12.95 7.88
C HIS A 119 -0.06 12.63 6.43
N TRP A 120 -1.03 12.97 5.58
CA TRP A 120 -0.96 12.70 4.15
C TRP A 120 -1.14 13.99 3.33
N GLU A 121 -0.63 13.95 2.11
CA GLU A 121 -0.84 14.99 1.09
C GLU A 121 -1.42 14.36 -0.18
N GLN A 122 -2.44 14.99 -0.75
CA GLN A 122 -2.94 14.58 -2.06
C GLN A 122 -2.03 15.14 -3.15
N ILE A 123 -1.65 14.29 -4.09
CA ILE A 123 -0.84 14.69 -5.24
C ILE A 123 -1.77 15.17 -6.35
N SER A 124 -1.54 16.39 -6.83
CA SER A 124 -2.33 16.97 -7.91
C SER A 124 -2.08 16.22 -9.22
N SER A 125 -3.16 15.88 -9.90
CA SER A 125 -3.16 15.28 -11.24
C SER A 125 -3.55 16.32 -12.28
N PRO A 126 -3.01 16.25 -13.52
CA PRO A 126 -3.41 17.12 -14.62
C PRO A 126 -4.85 16.89 -15.10
N ILE A 127 -5.48 15.79 -14.70
CA ILE A 127 -6.87 15.41 -15.02
C ILE A 127 -7.57 14.80 -13.81
N GLU A 128 -8.89 14.77 -13.84
CA GLU A 128 -9.69 13.93 -12.95
C GLU A 128 -9.53 12.47 -13.37
N MET A 129 -8.99 11.64 -12.47
CA MET A 129 -8.68 10.24 -12.74
C MET A 129 -9.80 9.35 -12.21
N ASP A 130 -9.94 8.16 -12.79
CA ASP A 130 -10.72 7.04 -12.28
C ASP A 130 -9.91 5.75 -12.42
N ASN A 131 -10.28 4.71 -11.66
CA ASN A 131 -9.74 3.35 -11.77
C ASN A 131 -8.19 3.29 -11.78
N ILE A 132 -7.56 4.03 -10.87
CA ILE A 132 -6.09 4.09 -10.74
C ILE A 132 -5.52 2.70 -10.42
N ARG A 133 -4.43 2.34 -11.11
CA ARG A 133 -3.69 1.08 -10.90
C ARG A 133 -2.20 1.31 -11.02
N PHE A 134 -1.46 1.11 -9.93
CA PHE A 134 0.00 1.19 -9.93
C PHE A 134 0.60 0.01 -10.71
N LYS A 135 1.68 0.26 -11.46
CA LYS A 135 2.38 -0.77 -12.24
C LYS A 135 3.74 -1.06 -11.64
N THR A 136 4.74 -0.24 -11.96
CA THR A 136 6.14 -0.51 -11.61
C THR A 136 6.94 0.77 -11.43
N TRP A 137 8.02 0.66 -10.69
CA TRP A 137 9.02 1.72 -10.53
C TRP A 137 10.14 1.57 -11.57
N ASN A 138 10.55 2.69 -12.14
CA ASN A 138 11.76 2.85 -12.94
C ASN A 138 12.58 4.01 -12.36
N GLY A 139 13.52 3.68 -11.46
CA GLY A 139 14.21 4.68 -10.65
C GLY A 139 13.20 5.51 -9.83
N PRO A 140 13.22 6.85 -9.90
CA PRO A 140 12.31 7.70 -9.14
C PRO A 140 10.91 7.80 -9.74
N ILE A 141 10.61 7.11 -10.85
CA ILE A 141 9.35 7.23 -11.59
C ILE A 141 8.48 6.00 -11.36
N LEU A 142 7.29 6.20 -10.82
CA LEU A 142 6.22 5.19 -10.77
C LEU A 142 5.38 5.31 -12.03
N GLU A 143 5.27 4.22 -12.77
CA GLU A 143 4.30 4.08 -13.85
C GLU A 143 2.97 3.55 -13.29
N PHE A 144 1.87 4.13 -13.75
CA PHE A 144 0.54 3.69 -13.39
C PHE A 144 -0.44 3.95 -14.53
N THR A 145 -1.63 3.37 -14.44
CA THR A 145 -2.73 3.65 -15.37
C THR A 145 -3.92 4.22 -14.64
N CYS A 146 -4.72 5.00 -15.36
CA CYS A 146 -6.04 5.42 -14.95
C CYS A 146 -6.93 5.61 -16.19
N ASP A 147 -8.22 5.71 -15.94
CA ASP A 147 -9.19 6.19 -16.91
C ASP A 147 -9.42 7.68 -16.64
N GLU A 148 -9.78 8.47 -17.66
CA GLU A 148 -10.25 9.83 -17.41
C GLU A 148 -11.69 9.79 -16.89
N PHE A 149 -11.94 10.51 -15.79
CA PHE A 149 -13.26 10.54 -15.17
C PHE A 149 -14.33 11.03 -16.16
N CYS A 150 -15.48 10.35 -16.20
CA CYS A 150 -16.54 10.57 -17.20
C CYS A 150 -16.14 10.38 -18.68
N ASN A 151 -14.96 9.84 -18.98
CA ASN A 151 -14.51 9.53 -20.34
C ASN A 151 -13.94 8.11 -20.43
N TRP A 152 -14.87 7.14 -20.47
CA TRP A 152 -14.56 5.72 -20.26
C TRP A 152 -13.78 5.07 -21.40
N ASP A 153 -13.68 5.72 -22.56
CA ASP A 153 -12.87 5.26 -23.69
C ASP A 153 -11.41 5.73 -23.59
N ARG A 154 -11.11 6.66 -22.67
CA ARG A 154 -9.78 7.27 -22.55
C ARG A 154 -8.98 6.65 -21.42
N HIS A 155 -8.31 5.55 -21.76
CA HIS A 155 -7.36 4.86 -20.90
C HIS A 155 -5.97 5.50 -21.02
N LEU A 156 -5.33 5.87 -19.92
CA LEU A 156 -4.10 6.67 -19.92
C LEU A 156 -2.98 5.96 -19.16
N ASN A 157 -1.78 6.02 -19.73
CA ASN A 157 -0.56 5.71 -19.00
C ASN A 157 -0.03 7.01 -18.39
N MET A 158 0.16 6.96 -17.09
CA MET A 158 0.58 8.08 -16.26
C MET A 158 1.94 7.77 -15.64
N SER A 159 2.64 8.82 -15.24
CA SER A 159 3.82 8.69 -14.40
C SER A 159 3.81 9.65 -13.23
N TYR A 160 4.20 9.15 -12.07
CA TYR A 160 4.52 9.94 -10.90
C TYR A 160 6.04 9.98 -10.69
N ASN A 161 6.62 11.16 -10.47
CA ASN A 161 8.03 11.31 -10.13
C ASN A 161 8.19 11.64 -8.63
N SER A 162 8.89 10.77 -7.90
CA SER A 162 9.07 10.88 -6.44
C SER A 162 10.00 12.02 -6.00
N GLU A 163 10.90 12.49 -6.87
CA GLU A 163 11.81 13.61 -6.57
C GLU A 163 11.12 14.96 -6.72
N THR A 164 10.19 15.07 -7.67
CA THR A 164 9.48 16.33 -7.97
C THR A 164 8.06 16.38 -7.41
N ASN A 165 7.53 15.24 -6.96
CA ASN A 165 6.16 15.07 -6.47
C ASN A 165 5.09 15.47 -7.51
N LYS A 166 5.28 15.05 -8.77
CA LYS A 166 4.40 15.43 -9.90
C LYS A 166 3.88 14.22 -10.66
N ILE A 167 2.62 14.32 -11.09
CA ILE A 167 1.97 13.38 -12.01
C ILE A 167 1.94 13.99 -13.42
N GLU A 168 2.30 13.19 -14.42
CA GLU A 168 2.32 13.57 -15.84
C GLU A 168 1.65 12.49 -16.69
N ILE A 169 1.01 12.90 -17.79
CA ILE A 169 0.45 11.99 -18.79
C ILE A 169 1.58 11.59 -19.74
N LYS A 170 1.81 10.29 -19.92
CA LYS A 170 2.79 9.80 -20.91
C LYS A 170 2.16 9.68 -22.29
N ASN A 171 1.05 8.96 -22.38
CA ASN A 171 0.34 8.64 -23.62
C ASN A 171 -0.97 7.88 -23.31
N GLU A 172 -1.79 7.67 -24.33
CA GLU A 172 -2.94 6.77 -24.25
C GLU A 172 -2.48 5.30 -24.13
N SER A 173 -3.23 4.53 -23.35
CA SER A 173 -3.04 3.08 -23.24
C SER A 173 -3.75 2.42 -24.41
N THR A 174 -3.01 1.65 -25.21
CA THR A 174 -3.56 0.74 -26.23
C THR A 174 -4.23 -0.47 -25.62
#